data_AF-A0A0C3RPE5-F1
#
_entry.id   AF-A0A0C3RPE5-F1
#
_cell.length_a   1.000
_cell.length_b   1.000
_cell.length_c   1.000
_cell.angle_alpha   90.00
_cell.angle_beta   90.00
_cell.angle_gamma   90.00
#
_symmetry.space_group_name_H-M   'P 1'
#
loop_
_entity.id
_entity.type
_entity.pdbx_description
1 polymer ?
#
loop_
_entity_poly.entity_id
_entity_poly.type
_entity_poly.pdbx_seq_one_letter_code
_entity_poly.pdbx_strand_id
1 'polypeptide(L)'
;MKFNRIATDKKLTASMLIGLGIMAAPLSASALSIDINTYVTGSTVSGNATVATLTLTQNGSNVDFSFVNSVNNLSGGIGDDAFISQLLFSYGGATALSGASFSNFGGTQSIVASDFDINPPGKNAGYDFYLELDFPTKASQRFLDGEVTTWTISNVQINDFIGSVSGSGPSSLAMVHVQQVGAGSGGSNSVKYVGSAETGNPPAELPQNSVPEPATLALMGVGLLGLGAQRKRKSS
;
A
#
# COMPACT_ATOMS: atom_id res chain seq x y z
N MET A 1 76.40 22.75 -33.22
CA MET A 1 75.04 22.26 -32.88
C MET A 1 74.87 22.42 -31.37
N LYS A 2 74.01 23.34 -30.85
CA LYS A 2 72.56 23.16 -30.56
C LYS A 2 72.33 21.96 -29.61
N PHE A 3 71.79 21.99 -28.38
CA PHE A 3 71.06 22.90 -27.47
C PHE A 3 71.36 22.44 -25.99
N ASN A 4 71.54 23.28 -24.95
CA ASN A 4 70.55 23.84 -23.97
C ASN A 4 69.49 22.84 -23.47
N ARG A 5 69.02 22.76 -22.20
CA ARG A 5 69.34 23.33 -20.86
C ARG A 5 68.23 22.76 -19.90
N ILE A 6 68.43 22.86 -18.58
CA ILE A 6 67.42 23.07 -17.51
C ILE A 6 66.88 21.85 -16.71
N ALA A 7 67.05 22.04 -15.39
CA ALA A 7 66.52 21.31 -14.25
C ALA A 7 64.99 21.18 -14.23
N THR A 8 64.47 20.28 -13.39
CA THR A 8 63.03 20.25 -13.08
C THR A 8 62.82 20.00 -11.59
N ASP A 9 62.72 21.10 -10.83
CA ASP A 9 61.83 21.19 -9.67
C ASP A 9 60.38 21.12 -10.16
N LYS A 10 59.53 20.28 -9.54
CA LYS A 10 58.06 20.46 -9.61
C LYS A 10 57.40 20.25 -8.25
N LYS A 11 56.87 21.37 -7.75
CA LYS A 11 55.91 21.51 -6.65
C LYS A 11 54.52 21.01 -7.08
N LEU A 12 53.79 20.48 -6.09
CA LEU A 12 52.34 20.49 -5.83
C LEU A 12 51.35 20.84 -6.95
N THR A 13 50.29 20.04 -7.08
CA THR A 13 48.90 20.46 -6.77
C THR A 13 47.98 19.24 -6.68
N ALA A 14 47.40 19.00 -5.51
CA ALA A 14 46.33 18.03 -5.29
C ALA A 14 44.98 18.75 -5.49
N SER A 15 44.18 18.30 -6.45
CA SER A 15 42.82 18.80 -6.66
C SER A 15 41.87 18.16 -5.65
N MET A 16 41.28 18.97 -4.79
CA MET A 16 40.25 18.57 -3.82
C MET A 16 38.89 18.56 -4.53
N LEU A 17 38.33 17.37 -4.79
CA LEU A 17 36.92 17.23 -5.18
C LEU A 17 36.05 17.36 -3.93
N ILE A 18 35.31 18.46 -3.83
CA ILE A 18 34.23 18.63 -2.86
C ILE A 18 32.99 17.97 -3.48
N GLY A 19 32.71 16.75 -3.07
CA GLY A 19 31.46 16.05 -3.43
C GLY A 19 30.30 16.61 -2.60
N LEU A 20 29.39 17.34 -3.25
CA LEU A 20 28.13 17.78 -2.67
C LEU A 20 27.26 16.54 -2.41
N GLY A 21 27.14 16.13 -1.15
CA GLY A 21 26.22 15.07 -0.74
C GLY A 21 24.78 15.55 -0.89
N ILE A 22 24.07 15.02 -1.89
CA ILE A 22 22.62 15.18 -2.01
C ILE A 22 22.01 14.40 -0.85
N MET A 23 21.55 15.11 0.17
CA MET A 23 20.74 14.53 1.24
C MET A 23 19.41 14.08 0.62
N ALA A 24 19.29 12.78 0.32
CA ALA A 24 18.01 12.18 0.01
C ALA A 24 17.23 12.08 1.32
N ALA A 25 16.37 13.06 1.58
CA ALA A 25 15.41 12.96 2.68
C ALA A 25 14.49 11.76 2.41
N PRO A 26 14.18 10.91 3.42
CA PRO A 26 13.17 9.89 3.27
C PRO A 26 11.83 10.58 3.02
N LEU A 27 11.21 10.32 1.86
CA LEU A 27 9.85 10.75 1.58
C LEU A 27 8.92 9.94 2.50
N SER A 28 8.23 10.62 3.42
CA SER A 28 7.12 10.02 4.16
C SER A 28 6.05 9.59 3.15
N ALA A 29 5.82 8.29 3.03
CA ALA A 29 4.73 7.77 2.22
C ALA A 29 3.40 8.08 2.92
N SER A 30 2.52 8.84 2.27
CA SER A 30 1.14 9.02 2.75
C SER A 30 0.40 7.71 2.57
N ALA A 31 -0.19 7.19 3.64
CA ALA A 31 -0.95 5.95 3.62
C ALA A 31 -2.32 6.15 4.27
N LEU A 32 -3.34 5.54 3.67
CA LEU A 32 -4.71 5.49 4.16
C LEU A 32 -5.04 4.03 4.40
N SER A 33 -5.46 3.69 5.62
CA SER A 33 -5.92 2.34 5.95
C SER A 33 -7.40 2.36 6.29
N ILE A 34 -8.15 1.45 5.70
CA ILE A 34 -9.58 1.28 5.89
C ILE A 34 -9.78 -0.11 6.48
N ASP A 35 -10.22 -0.15 7.73
CA ASP A 35 -10.65 -1.37 8.38
C ASP A 35 -12.14 -1.60 8.10
N ILE A 36 -12.47 -2.74 7.50
CA ILE A 36 -13.82 -3.09 7.08
C ILE A 36 -14.39 -4.04 8.13
N ASN A 37 -15.15 -3.47 9.06
CA ASN A 37 -15.55 -4.17 10.29
C ASN A 37 -17.01 -3.94 10.71
N THR A 38 -17.75 -3.10 9.99
CA THR A 38 -19.11 -2.71 10.36
C THR A 38 -20.13 -3.43 9.49
N TYR A 39 -20.95 -4.28 10.08
CA TYR A 39 -22.04 -4.98 9.40
C TYR A 39 -23.11 -3.99 8.88
N VAL A 40 -23.60 -4.21 7.66
CA VAL A 40 -24.67 -3.40 7.05
C VAL A 40 -25.95 -4.22 6.86
N THR A 41 -25.86 -5.34 6.16
CA THR A 41 -27.04 -6.11 5.75
C THR A 41 -26.65 -7.54 5.36
N GLY A 42 -27.65 -8.41 5.23
CA GLY A 42 -27.51 -9.81 4.88
C GLY A 42 -27.97 -10.75 5.99
N SER A 43 -27.34 -11.92 6.04
CA SER A 43 -27.56 -12.92 7.08
C SER A 43 -27.19 -12.37 8.46
N THR A 44 -27.90 -12.82 9.49
CA THR A 44 -27.54 -12.49 10.87
C THR A 44 -26.14 -12.97 11.17
N VAL A 45 -25.31 -12.09 11.71
CA VAL A 45 -23.97 -12.38 12.21
C VAL A 45 -23.88 -11.78 13.62
N SER A 46 -23.20 -12.47 14.52
CA SER A 46 -22.99 -11.99 15.89
C SER A 46 -21.65 -11.24 15.99
N GLY A 47 -21.70 -10.01 16.50
CA GLY A 47 -20.52 -9.17 16.77
C GLY A 47 -20.04 -8.36 15.57
N ASN A 48 -19.14 -7.40 15.85
CA ASN A 48 -18.35 -6.71 14.84
C ASN A 48 -17.00 -7.43 14.75
N ALA A 49 -16.58 -7.74 13.53
CA ALA A 49 -15.29 -8.36 13.24
C ALA A 49 -14.70 -7.69 12.00
N THR A 50 -13.40 -7.41 12.03
CA THR A 50 -12.65 -7.01 10.84
C THR A 50 -12.70 -8.17 9.84
N VAL A 51 -13.38 -7.94 8.72
CA VAL A 51 -13.48 -8.92 7.64
C VAL A 51 -12.44 -8.68 6.56
N ALA A 52 -11.95 -7.45 6.42
CA ALA A 52 -10.91 -7.13 5.46
C ALA A 52 -10.23 -5.80 5.82
N THR A 53 -9.03 -5.60 5.30
CA THR A 53 -8.31 -4.32 5.40
C THR A 53 -7.88 -3.88 4.01
N LEU A 54 -8.21 -2.63 3.66
CA LEU A 54 -7.77 -1.98 2.43
C LEU A 54 -6.77 -0.88 2.77
N THR A 55 -5.54 -0.99 2.26
CA THR A 55 -4.48 0.00 2.45
C THR A 55 -4.13 0.66 1.11
N LEU A 56 -4.15 1.98 1.09
CA LEU A 56 -3.75 2.82 -0.04
C LEU A 56 -2.45 3.52 0.33
N THR A 57 -1.46 3.52 -0.56
CA THR A 57 -0.18 4.20 -0.37
C THR A 57 0.12 5.10 -1.56
N GLN A 58 0.41 6.39 -1.30
CA GLN A 58 0.81 7.31 -2.35
C GLN A 58 2.23 6.97 -2.85
N ASN A 59 2.37 6.73 -4.15
CA ASN A 59 3.63 6.44 -4.82
C ASN A 59 3.80 7.32 -6.06
N GLY A 60 4.41 8.48 -5.88
CA GLY A 60 4.52 9.49 -6.94
C GLY A 60 3.14 9.98 -7.38
N SER A 61 2.83 9.87 -8.66
CA SER A 61 1.51 10.22 -9.25
C SER A 61 0.48 9.09 -9.19
N ASN A 62 0.82 7.98 -8.52
CA ASN A 62 -0.01 6.78 -8.49
C ASN A 62 -0.36 6.43 -7.04
N VAL A 63 -1.40 5.62 -6.86
CA VAL A 63 -1.76 5.05 -5.57
C VAL A 63 -1.69 3.54 -5.67
N ASP A 64 -0.88 2.95 -4.79
CA ASP A 64 -0.75 1.50 -4.65
C ASP A 64 -1.76 1.00 -3.61
N PHE A 65 -2.46 -0.06 -3.95
CA PHE A 65 -3.51 -0.69 -3.16
C PHE A 65 -3.05 -2.06 -2.68
N SER A 66 -3.34 -2.37 -1.43
CA SER A 66 -3.19 -3.70 -0.83
C SER A 66 -4.47 -4.04 -0.10
N PHE A 67 -5.11 -5.13 -0.51
CA PHE A 67 -6.36 -5.60 0.08
C PHE A 67 -6.18 -6.99 0.66
N VAL A 68 -6.39 -7.10 1.97
CA VAL A 68 -6.21 -8.33 2.74
C VAL A 68 -7.57 -8.86 3.15
N ASN A 69 -7.83 -10.13 2.86
CA ASN A 69 -9.00 -10.83 3.35
C ASN A 69 -8.70 -11.42 4.74
N SER A 70 -9.57 -11.12 5.70
CA SER A 70 -9.51 -11.64 7.07
C SER A 70 -10.82 -12.35 7.46
N VAL A 71 -11.64 -12.72 6.47
CA VAL A 71 -12.89 -13.44 6.69
C VAL A 71 -12.57 -14.85 7.18
N ASN A 72 -12.64 -15.03 8.49
CA ASN A 72 -12.52 -16.31 9.14
C ASN A 72 -13.71 -16.51 10.09
N ASN A 73 -14.52 -17.56 9.85
CA ASN A 73 -15.57 -18.01 10.76
C ASN A 73 -16.46 -16.90 11.34
N LEU A 74 -17.24 -16.24 10.48
CA LEU A 74 -18.24 -15.26 10.91
C LEU A 74 -19.36 -15.94 11.70
N SER A 75 -19.27 -15.87 13.02
CA SER A 75 -20.29 -16.43 13.92
C SER A 75 -21.69 -15.92 13.57
N GLY A 76 -22.67 -16.83 13.46
CA GLY A 76 -24.10 -16.46 13.40
C GLY A 76 -24.87 -16.78 12.11
N GLY A 77 -24.25 -17.29 11.04
CA GLY A 77 -25.02 -17.72 9.85
C GLY A 77 -24.25 -17.80 8.54
N ILE A 78 -23.02 -17.29 8.49
CA ILE A 78 -22.08 -17.55 7.40
C ILE A 78 -21.09 -18.61 7.89
N GLY A 79 -21.20 -19.83 7.35
CA GLY A 79 -20.34 -20.96 7.74
C GLY A 79 -18.87 -20.80 7.36
N ASP A 80 -18.07 -21.79 7.74
CA ASP A 80 -16.59 -21.80 7.68
C ASP A 80 -15.98 -21.60 6.27
N ASP A 81 -16.78 -21.72 5.21
CA ASP A 81 -16.35 -21.55 3.81
C ASP A 81 -16.71 -20.17 3.25
N ALA A 82 -16.58 -19.13 4.05
CA ALA A 82 -16.86 -17.75 3.66
C ALA A 82 -15.72 -17.17 2.82
N PHE A 83 -16.06 -16.36 1.82
CA PHE A 83 -15.09 -15.72 0.94
C PHE A 83 -15.56 -14.32 0.52
N ILE A 84 -14.62 -13.45 0.18
CA ILE A 84 -14.96 -12.13 -0.36
C ILE A 84 -15.21 -12.31 -1.85
N SER A 85 -16.42 -11.94 -2.29
CA SER A 85 -16.78 -11.98 -3.71
C SER A 85 -16.57 -10.63 -4.39
N GLN A 86 -16.67 -9.53 -3.64
CA GLN A 86 -16.62 -8.18 -4.21
C GLN A 86 -16.03 -7.19 -3.20
N LEU A 87 -15.29 -6.21 -3.71
CA LEU A 87 -14.86 -5.00 -3.02
C LEU A 87 -15.40 -3.78 -3.78
N LEU A 88 -16.09 -2.89 -3.09
CA LEU A 88 -16.53 -1.61 -3.62
C LEU A 88 -15.85 -0.48 -2.85
N PHE A 89 -15.46 0.59 -3.52
CA PHE A 89 -14.77 1.69 -2.85
C PHE A 89 -14.97 3.03 -3.54
N SER A 90 -14.79 4.09 -2.76
CA SER A 90 -15.06 5.46 -3.20
C SER A 90 -13.92 6.01 -4.05
N TYR A 91 -14.29 6.82 -5.03
CA TYR A 91 -13.38 7.64 -5.79
C TYR A 91 -14.13 8.91 -6.19
N GLY A 92 -13.55 10.07 -5.86
CA GLY A 92 -14.08 11.39 -6.17
C GLY A 92 -13.07 12.28 -6.87
N GLY A 93 -12.01 11.69 -7.43
CA GLY A 93 -10.96 12.42 -8.14
C GLY A 93 -11.45 13.00 -9.47
N ALA A 94 -10.75 14.02 -9.95
CA ALA A 94 -11.07 14.69 -11.22
C ALA A 94 -10.61 13.89 -12.45
N THR A 95 -9.66 12.97 -12.29
CA THR A 95 -9.14 12.14 -13.38
C THR A 95 -10.16 11.07 -13.74
N ALA A 96 -10.57 11.00 -15.01
CA ALA A 96 -11.43 9.90 -15.46
C ALA A 96 -10.64 8.59 -15.45
N LEU A 97 -11.15 7.58 -14.74
CA LEU A 97 -10.56 6.25 -14.72
C LEU A 97 -11.02 5.42 -15.93
N SER A 98 -10.16 4.51 -16.38
CA SER A 98 -10.45 3.51 -17.40
C SER A 98 -9.72 2.20 -17.06
N GLY A 99 -9.98 1.12 -17.80
CA GLY A 99 -9.24 -0.14 -17.60
C GLY A 99 -7.70 0.02 -17.69
N ALA A 100 -7.21 1.00 -18.45
CA ALA A 100 -5.77 1.30 -18.56
C ALA A 100 -5.21 2.03 -17.32
N SER A 101 -6.05 2.53 -16.42
CA SER A 101 -5.62 3.17 -15.18
C SER A 101 -5.10 2.15 -14.16
N PHE A 102 -5.50 0.88 -14.27
CA PHE A 102 -5.17 -0.20 -13.35
C PHE A 102 -3.98 -1.01 -13.87
N SER A 103 -3.00 -1.24 -13.00
CA SER A 103 -1.75 -1.93 -13.36
C SER A 103 -1.10 -2.59 -12.15
N ASN A 104 0.07 -3.21 -12.36
CA ASN A 104 0.90 -3.81 -11.30
C ASN A 104 0.12 -4.78 -10.38
N PHE A 105 -0.69 -5.64 -10.99
CA PHE A 105 -1.46 -6.65 -10.26
C PHE A 105 -0.52 -7.66 -9.58
N GLY A 106 -0.83 -8.03 -8.35
CA GLY A 106 -0.05 -8.97 -7.55
C GLY A 106 -0.83 -9.51 -6.36
N GLY A 107 -0.11 -10.15 -5.43
CA GLY A 107 -0.70 -10.85 -4.30
C GLY A 107 -0.91 -12.34 -4.56
N THR A 108 -1.56 -13.02 -3.63
CA THR A 108 -1.92 -14.44 -3.75
C THR A 108 -3.19 -14.63 -4.56
N GLN A 109 -4.13 -13.67 -4.50
CA GLN A 109 -5.33 -13.64 -5.29
C GLN A 109 -5.10 -12.88 -6.60
N SER A 110 -5.23 -13.59 -7.72
CA SER A 110 -5.11 -13.00 -9.05
C SER A 110 -6.33 -12.15 -9.38
N ILE A 111 -6.07 -10.93 -9.83
CA ILE A 111 -7.04 -10.01 -10.44
C ILE A 111 -6.40 -9.38 -11.68
N VAL A 112 -7.23 -8.84 -12.56
CA VAL A 112 -6.83 -8.10 -13.76
C VAL A 112 -7.70 -6.87 -13.95
N ALA A 113 -7.30 -5.99 -14.88
CA ALA A 113 -8.04 -4.75 -15.15
C ALA A 113 -9.51 -4.97 -15.55
N SER A 114 -9.86 -6.12 -16.15
CA SER A 114 -11.24 -6.44 -16.53
C SER A 114 -12.12 -6.87 -15.37
N ASP A 115 -11.56 -7.10 -14.19
CA ASP A 115 -12.31 -7.43 -12.98
C ASP A 115 -12.80 -6.16 -12.26
N PHE A 116 -12.38 -4.97 -12.74
CA PHE A 116 -12.84 -3.68 -12.25
C PHE A 116 -13.98 -3.12 -13.09
N ASP A 117 -15.06 -2.77 -12.41
CA ASP A 117 -16.14 -1.96 -12.95
C ASP A 117 -16.02 -0.52 -12.44
N ILE A 118 -16.11 0.42 -13.38
CA ILE A 118 -16.07 1.86 -13.12
C ILE A 118 -17.49 2.40 -13.28
N ASN A 119 -17.96 3.09 -12.24
CA ASN A 119 -19.34 3.54 -12.12
C ASN A 119 -20.33 2.36 -12.29
N PRO A 120 -20.22 1.33 -11.43
CA PRO A 120 -21.06 0.14 -11.51
C PRO A 120 -22.55 0.52 -11.46
N PRO A 121 -23.43 -0.16 -12.22
CA PRO A 121 -24.83 0.20 -12.27
C PRO A 121 -25.57 -0.15 -10.98
N GLY A 122 -26.34 0.81 -10.46
CA GLY A 122 -27.24 0.58 -9.33
C GLY A 122 -26.61 0.92 -7.97
N LYS A 123 -27.31 0.57 -6.89
CA LYS A 123 -26.86 0.86 -5.52
C LYS A 123 -26.70 -0.42 -4.71
N ASN A 124 -25.55 -0.54 -4.07
CA ASN A 124 -25.23 -1.67 -3.20
C ASN A 124 -25.57 -1.33 -1.75
N ALA A 125 -26.67 -1.90 -1.24
CA ALA A 125 -27.22 -1.55 0.09
C ALA A 125 -27.39 -0.02 0.27
N GLY A 126 -27.90 0.66 -0.76
CA GLY A 126 -28.11 2.10 -0.77
C GLY A 126 -26.86 2.94 -1.04
N TYR A 127 -25.65 2.35 -1.03
CA TYR A 127 -24.40 3.03 -1.38
C TYR A 127 -24.19 3.05 -2.90
N ASP A 128 -23.56 4.12 -3.36
CA ASP A 128 -23.26 4.41 -4.76
C ASP A 128 -21.75 4.61 -4.90
N PHE A 129 -21.00 3.50 -4.83
CA PHE A 129 -19.54 3.51 -4.91
C PHE A 129 -19.10 3.62 -6.38
N TYR A 130 -18.02 4.35 -6.63
CA TYR A 130 -17.53 4.60 -7.98
C TYR A 130 -16.76 3.41 -8.56
N LEU A 131 -16.12 2.60 -7.72
CA LEU A 131 -15.35 1.43 -8.15
C LEU A 131 -15.91 0.16 -7.53
N GLU A 132 -15.97 -0.89 -8.33
CA GLU A 132 -16.26 -2.26 -7.94
C GLU A 132 -15.15 -3.17 -8.48
N LEU A 133 -14.67 -4.08 -7.65
CA LEU A 133 -13.71 -5.13 -7.99
C LEU A 133 -14.36 -6.47 -7.68
N ASP A 134 -14.51 -7.29 -8.71
CA ASP A 134 -15.05 -8.64 -8.60
C ASP A 134 -13.95 -9.67 -8.36
N PHE A 135 -14.22 -10.59 -7.45
CA PHE A 135 -13.38 -11.76 -7.22
C PHE A 135 -14.01 -13.02 -7.79
N PRO A 136 -13.21 -14.00 -8.28
CA PRO A 136 -13.75 -15.25 -8.78
C PRO A 136 -14.55 -15.99 -7.70
N THR A 137 -15.76 -16.43 -8.03
CA THR A 137 -16.64 -17.17 -7.10
C THR A 137 -16.52 -18.70 -7.21
N LYS A 138 -15.76 -19.17 -8.22
CA LYS A 138 -15.49 -20.59 -8.47
C LYS A 138 -14.54 -21.15 -7.43
N ALA A 139 -14.83 -22.36 -6.94
CA ALA A 139 -14.25 -22.92 -5.71
C ALA A 139 -12.72 -22.80 -5.57
N SER A 140 -11.95 -23.07 -6.61
CA SER A 140 -10.48 -23.07 -6.54
C SER A 140 -9.82 -21.70 -6.75
N GLN A 141 -10.61 -20.62 -6.88
CA GLN A 141 -10.13 -19.28 -7.23
C GLN A 141 -10.73 -18.18 -6.34
N ARG A 142 -11.48 -18.59 -5.30
CA ARG A 142 -12.12 -17.67 -4.36
C ARG A 142 -11.07 -16.93 -3.57
N PHE A 143 -11.40 -15.70 -3.23
CA PHE A 143 -10.59 -14.91 -2.33
C PHE A 143 -10.87 -15.32 -0.88
N LEU A 144 -9.97 -16.09 -0.28
CA LEU A 144 -10.10 -16.77 1.01
C LEU A 144 -9.32 -16.05 2.12
N ASP A 145 -9.55 -16.48 3.36
CA ASP A 145 -8.86 -15.95 4.55
C ASP A 145 -7.32 -15.94 4.39
N GLY A 146 -6.71 -14.83 4.77
CA GLY A 146 -5.26 -14.62 4.71
C GLY A 146 -4.71 -14.34 3.31
N GLU A 147 -5.54 -14.41 2.27
CA GLU A 147 -5.11 -14.02 0.93
C GLU A 147 -5.03 -12.50 0.78
N VAL A 148 -4.19 -12.07 -0.16
CA VAL A 148 -3.97 -10.67 -0.48
C VAL A 148 -4.08 -10.45 -1.98
N THR A 149 -4.62 -9.31 -2.39
CA THR A 149 -4.48 -8.80 -3.76
C THR A 149 -3.92 -7.39 -3.73
N THR A 150 -3.09 -7.05 -4.71
CA THR A 150 -2.47 -5.73 -4.84
C THR A 150 -2.63 -5.19 -6.26
N TRP A 151 -2.79 -3.89 -6.40
CA TRP A 151 -2.81 -3.22 -7.70
C TRP A 151 -2.39 -1.75 -7.56
N THR A 152 -2.10 -1.09 -8.67
CA THR A 152 -1.81 0.34 -8.74
C THR A 152 -2.87 1.03 -9.59
N ILE A 153 -3.39 2.16 -9.12
CA ILE A 153 -4.15 3.11 -9.95
C ILE A 153 -3.23 4.28 -10.31
N SER A 154 -3.09 4.54 -11.61
CA SER A 154 -2.20 5.57 -12.12
C SER A 154 -2.87 6.95 -12.21
N ASN A 155 -2.09 8.01 -12.04
CA ASN A 155 -2.51 9.41 -12.19
C ASN A 155 -3.65 9.83 -11.24
N VAL A 156 -3.58 9.38 -10.00
CA VAL A 156 -4.51 9.69 -8.92
C VAL A 156 -3.76 10.07 -7.65
N GLN A 157 -4.47 10.72 -6.73
CA GLN A 157 -3.97 11.06 -5.40
C GLN A 157 -4.76 10.32 -4.33
N ILE A 158 -4.15 10.04 -3.20
CA ILE A 158 -4.83 9.38 -2.07
C ILE A 158 -6.06 10.17 -1.58
N ASN A 159 -6.03 11.50 -1.72
CA ASN A 159 -7.15 12.40 -1.42
C ASN A 159 -8.35 12.20 -2.36
N ASP A 160 -8.18 11.53 -3.50
CA ASP A 160 -9.30 11.19 -4.37
C ASP A 160 -10.18 10.08 -3.76
N PHE A 161 -9.68 9.37 -2.72
CA PHE A 161 -10.33 8.20 -2.10
C PHE A 161 -10.86 8.47 -0.68
N ILE A 162 -10.81 9.71 -0.19
CA ILE A 162 -11.27 10.06 1.17
C ILE A 162 -12.73 10.53 1.24
N GLY A 163 -13.39 10.69 0.10
CA GLY A 163 -14.80 11.05 0.03
C GLY A 163 -15.68 9.88 0.45
N SER A 164 -16.41 10.01 1.56
CA SER A 164 -17.32 8.97 2.04
C SER A 164 -18.63 8.95 1.28
N VAL A 165 -19.15 7.74 1.07
CA VAL A 165 -20.41 7.46 0.38
C VAL A 165 -21.45 7.11 1.44
N SER A 166 -22.63 7.74 1.35
CA SER A 166 -23.75 7.45 2.24
C SER A 166 -24.64 6.34 1.68
N GLY A 167 -25.21 5.51 2.55
CA GLY A 167 -26.08 4.41 2.16
C GLY A 167 -26.97 3.94 3.31
N SER A 168 -27.29 2.64 3.35
CA SER A 168 -28.17 2.07 4.38
C SER A 168 -27.55 1.95 5.77
N GLY A 169 -26.22 2.10 5.90
CA GLY A 169 -25.48 2.14 7.16
C GLY A 169 -24.71 3.45 7.34
N PRO A 170 -23.62 3.48 8.13
CA PRO A 170 -22.79 4.68 8.27
C PRO A 170 -22.11 5.04 6.94
N SER A 171 -21.83 6.34 6.72
CA SER A 171 -21.05 6.77 5.57
C SER A 171 -19.67 6.10 5.57
N SER A 172 -19.23 5.63 4.42
CA SER A 172 -18.09 4.71 4.31
C SER A 172 -17.25 4.96 3.05
N LEU A 173 -15.99 4.55 3.08
CA LEU A 173 -15.08 4.61 1.93
C LEU A 173 -15.02 3.30 1.15
N ALA A 174 -15.34 2.18 1.77
CA ALA A 174 -15.29 0.88 1.13
C ALA A 174 -16.33 -0.08 1.71
N MET A 175 -16.84 -0.96 0.86
CA MET A 175 -17.75 -2.04 1.21
C MET A 175 -17.20 -3.36 0.67
N VAL A 176 -17.39 -4.43 1.42
CA VAL A 176 -17.12 -5.79 0.93
C VAL A 176 -18.40 -6.60 0.93
N HIS A 177 -18.48 -7.50 -0.04
CA HIS A 177 -19.50 -8.52 -0.11
C HIS A 177 -18.88 -9.86 0.24
N VAL A 178 -19.31 -10.44 1.35
CA VAL A 178 -18.90 -11.77 1.82
C VAL A 178 -19.99 -12.78 1.49
N GLN A 179 -19.61 -13.88 0.86
CA GLN A 179 -20.52 -14.97 0.50
C GLN A 179 -20.08 -16.29 1.11
N GLN A 180 -21.04 -17.17 1.40
CA GLN A 180 -20.79 -18.57 1.70
C GLN A 180 -20.95 -19.45 0.44
N VAL A 181 -20.23 -20.57 0.39
CA VAL A 181 -20.45 -21.64 -0.59
C VAL A 181 -21.91 -22.10 -0.60
N GLY A 182 -22.55 -22.03 -1.77
CA GLY A 182 -23.95 -22.43 -1.96
C GLY A 182 -24.97 -21.31 -1.80
N ALA A 183 -24.54 -20.10 -1.42
CA ALA A 183 -25.45 -18.94 -1.37
C ALA A 183 -25.85 -18.48 -2.79
N GLY A 184 -24.96 -18.55 -3.78
CA GLY A 184 -25.17 -17.87 -5.06
C GLY A 184 -25.16 -16.34 -4.90
N SER A 185 -25.21 -15.59 -6.01
CA SER A 185 -25.21 -14.13 -5.97
C SER A 185 -26.49 -13.62 -5.27
N GLY A 186 -26.35 -13.07 -4.06
CA GLY A 186 -27.49 -12.57 -3.26
C GLY A 186 -28.21 -13.64 -2.43
N GLY A 187 -27.59 -14.80 -2.19
CA GLY A 187 -28.17 -15.87 -1.38
C GLY A 187 -28.38 -15.55 0.09
N SER A 188 -29.13 -16.44 0.75
CA SER A 188 -29.52 -16.38 2.17
C SER A 188 -28.35 -16.36 3.16
N ASN A 189 -27.13 -16.64 2.70
CA ASN A 189 -25.88 -16.71 3.47
C ASN A 189 -24.83 -15.74 2.90
N SER A 190 -25.23 -14.48 2.70
CA SER A 190 -24.34 -13.40 2.24
C SER A 190 -24.49 -12.20 3.17
N VAL A 191 -23.41 -11.45 3.36
CA VAL A 191 -23.37 -10.26 4.21
C VAL A 191 -22.53 -9.17 3.57
N LYS A 192 -22.87 -7.93 3.90
CA LYS A 192 -22.12 -6.75 3.48
C LYS A 192 -21.58 -6.04 4.69
N TYR A 193 -20.29 -5.69 4.62
CA TYR A 193 -19.61 -4.89 5.62
C TYR A 193 -19.08 -3.62 5.00
N VAL A 194 -19.00 -2.56 5.79
CA VAL A 194 -18.43 -1.27 5.41
C VAL A 194 -17.26 -0.91 6.32
N GLY A 195 -16.31 -0.18 5.75
CA GLY A 195 -15.18 0.37 6.46
C GLY A 195 -15.16 1.90 6.38
N SER A 196 -14.82 2.52 7.49
CA SER A 196 -14.52 3.95 7.55
C SER A 196 -13.00 4.11 7.61
N ALA A 197 -12.48 5.22 7.10
CA ALA A 197 -11.07 5.54 7.34
C ALA A 197 -10.84 5.69 8.84
N GLU A 198 -9.80 5.04 9.34
CA GLU A 198 -9.14 5.49 10.56
C GLU A 198 -8.36 6.76 10.20
N THR A 199 -9.04 7.91 10.14
CA THR A 199 -8.36 9.22 10.05
C THR A 199 -7.72 9.51 11.41
N GLY A 200 -6.67 8.78 11.75
CA GLY A 200 -6.18 8.73 13.13
C GLY A 200 -4.68 8.82 13.28
N ASN A 201 -3.92 8.00 12.57
CA ASN A 201 -2.47 7.95 12.76
C ASN A 201 -1.77 8.04 11.40
N PRO A 202 -0.74 8.91 11.21
CA PRO A 202 0.26 8.65 10.17
C PRO A 202 0.73 7.21 10.37
N PRO A 203 1.06 6.45 9.29
CA PRO A 203 1.45 5.06 9.43
C PRO A 203 2.44 4.98 10.58
N ALA A 204 2.05 4.28 11.65
CA ALA A 204 2.99 3.98 12.71
C ALA A 204 4.15 3.34 11.98
N GLU A 205 5.33 3.94 12.10
CA GLU A 205 6.55 3.33 11.63
C GLU A 205 6.50 1.92 12.24
N LEU A 206 6.19 0.91 11.41
CA LEU A 206 6.70 -0.43 11.66
C LEU A 206 8.14 -0.17 12.07
N PRO A 207 8.66 -0.73 13.18
CA PRO A 207 10.07 -0.62 13.47
C PRO A 207 10.79 -1.23 12.26
N GLN A 208 11.11 -0.37 11.28
CA GLN A 208 12.08 -0.64 10.27
C GLN A 208 13.29 -0.84 11.14
N ASN A 209 13.73 -2.11 11.19
CA ASN A 209 15.06 -2.44 11.66
C ASN A 209 15.95 -1.32 11.17
N SER A 210 16.43 -0.51 12.10
CA SER A 210 17.21 0.68 11.81
C SER A 210 18.51 0.11 11.25
N VAL A 211 18.53 -0.14 9.94
CA VAL A 211 19.75 -0.47 9.23
C VAL A 211 20.66 0.70 9.55
N PRO A 212 21.76 0.49 10.30
CA PRO A 212 22.53 1.59 10.82
C PRO A 212 22.92 2.51 9.69
N GLU A 213 22.56 3.78 9.82
CA GLU A 213 22.84 4.79 8.81
C GLU A 213 24.33 4.73 8.42
N PRO A 214 24.68 4.92 7.14
CA PRO A 214 26.08 4.99 6.70
C PRO A 214 26.90 6.04 7.48
N ALA A 215 26.25 6.99 8.16
CA ALA A 215 26.87 7.94 9.07
C ALA A 215 27.57 7.25 10.26
N THR A 216 27.00 6.17 10.82
CA THR A 216 27.62 5.42 11.93
C THR A 216 28.85 4.65 11.44
N LEU A 217 28.79 4.07 10.23
CA LEU A 217 29.94 3.42 9.59
C LEU A 217 31.01 4.42 9.15
N ALA A 218 30.62 5.62 8.71
CA ALA A 218 31.53 6.71 8.38
C ALA A 218 32.22 7.25 9.65
N LEU A 219 31.51 7.40 10.77
CA LEU A 219 32.10 7.83 12.04
C LEU A 219 33.06 6.77 12.61
N MET A 220 32.72 5.48 12.49
CA MET A 220 33.63 4.37 12.81
C MET A 220 34.86 4.35 11.89
N GLY A 221 34.69 4.60 10.59
CA GLY A 221 35.78 4.67 9.62
C GLY A 221 36.75 5.84 9.84
N VAL A 222 36.21 7.02 10.16
CA VAL A 222 37.01 8.21 10.50
C VAL A 222 37.73 8.03 11.84
N GLY A 223 37.10 7.37 12.83
CA GLY A 223 37.72 7.04 14.11
C GLY A 223 38.93 6.11 14.00
N LEU A 224 38.88 5.11 13.12
CA LEU A 224 39.99 4.18 12.88
C LEU A 224 41.16 4.81 12.11
N LEU A 225 40.87 5.71 11.16
CA LEU A 225 41.90 6.48 10.45
C LEU A 225 42.62 7.47 11.38
N GLY A 226 41.91 8.05 12.36
CA GLY A 226 42.49 8.91 13.39
C GLY A 226 43.52 8.20 14.29
N LEU A 227 43.22 6.98 14.73
CA LEU A 227 44.13 6.17 15.55
C LEU A 227 45.35 5.63 14.77
N GLY A 228 45.18 5.34 13.47
CA GLY A 228 46.28 4.91 12.60
C GLY A 228 47.31 6.01 12.32
N ALA A 229 46.88 7.26 12.15
CA ALA A 229 47.77 8.40 11.91
C ALA A 229 48.58 8.82 13.16
N GLN A 230 48.04 8.59 14.36
CA GLN A 230 48.70 8.95 15.62
C GLN A 230 49.90 8.04 15.94
N ARG A 231 49.94 6.80 15.41
CA ARG A 231 51.05 5.86 15.62
C ARG A 231 52.28 6.15 14.76
N LYS A 232 52.13 6.87 13.63
CA LYS A 232 53.26 7.27 12.75
C LYS A 232 53.99 8.54 13.20
N ARG A 233 53.47 9.29 14.17
CA ARG A 233 54.15 10.50 14.69
C ARG A 233 55.08 10.27 15.88
N LYS A 234 55.26 9.02 16.35
CA LYS A 234 56.16 8.69 17.46
C LYS A 234 57.41 7.89 17.03
N SER A 235 57.70 7.84 15.74
CA SER A 235 58.95 7.28 15.21
C SER A 235 59.51 8.21 14.13
N SER A 236 59.94 9.39 14.57
CA SER A 236 61.01 10.19 13.98
C SER A 236 61.55 11.14 15.03
#